data_AF-A0A8S2WAK4-F1
#
_entry.id   AF-A0A8S2WAK4-F1
#
_cell.length_a   1.000
_cell.length_b   1.000
_cell.length_c   1.000
_cell.angle_alpha   90.00
_cell.angle_beta   90.00
_cell.angle_gamma   90.00
#
_symmetry.space_group_name_H-M   'P 1'
#
loop_
_entity.id
_entity.type
_entity.pdbx_description
1 polymer ?
#
loop_
_entity_poly.entity_id
_entity_poly.type
_entity_poly.pdbx_seq_one_letter_code
_entity_poly.pdbx_strand_id
1 'polypeptide(L)'
;GFLYRQYKPVYWSPSVQSALAESELEYNDKHKRFVTKHNKYFKLLLYYFSVSMAIYVRFRVQDSIVSLVSGSTDLSNLPLYVLIWTTTPWSLIANEAVAVNEKLQYAFLKTVDNDIYIVSESLVENVKKLEPFIDSKVIGYCT
;
A
#
# COMPACT_ATOMS: atom_id res chain seq x y z
N GLY A 1 -23.31 -11.47 -31.95
CA GLY A 1 -23.88 -10.24 -31.39
C GLY A 1 -22.80 -9.56 -30.58
N PHE A 2 -22.61 -8.25 -30.77
CA PHE A 2 -21.50 -7.49 -30.18
C PHE A 2 -21.88 -6.73 -28.89
N LEU A 3 -23.11 -6.90 -28.39
CA LEU A 3 -23.60 -6.24 -27.19
C LEU A 3 -23.58 -7.21 -25.99
N TYR A 4 -22.87 -6.84 -24.93
CA TYR A 4 -22.82 -7.59 -23.67
C TYR A 4 -22.96 -6.64 -22.47
N ARG A 5 -23.59 -7.12 -21.39
CA ARG A 5 -23.80 -6.37 -20.15
C ARG A 5 -22.77 -6.81 -19.11
N GLN A 6 -22.10 -5.85 -18.48
CA GLN A 6 -21.12 -6.06 -17.41
C GLN A 6 -21.23 -4.98 -16.33
N TYR A 7 -20.66 -5.27 -15.16
CA TYR A 7 -20.52 -4.29 -14.08
C TYR A 7 -19.29 -3.41 -14.34
N LYS A 8 -19.44 -2.11 -14.07
CA LYS A 8 -18.38 -1.11 -14.18
C LYS A 8 -18.36 -0.26 -12.91
N PRO A 9 -17.20 0.03 -12.31
CA PRO A 9 -17.11 0.98 -11.21
C PRO A 9 -17.55 2.39 -11.67
N VAL A 10 -18.34 3.06 -10.83
CA VAL A 10 -18.84 4.43 -11.08
C VAL A 10 -18.63 5.28 -9.82
N TYR A 11 -18.51 6.60 -9.99
CA TYR A 11 -18.59 7.51 -8.86
C TYR A 11 -19.96 7.38 -8.22
N TRP A 12 -20.01 7.25 -6.89
CA TRP A 12 -21.25 7.09 -6.14
C TRP A 12 -21.27 8.05 -4.96
N SER A 13 -22.36 8.79 -4.82
CA SER A 13 -22.59 9.67 -3.68
C SER A 13 -23.47 8.99 -2.62
N PRO A 14 -22.96 8.73 -1.40
CA PRO A 14 -23.80 8.21 -0.32
C PRO A 14 -24.87 9.22 0.15
N SER A 15 -24.66 10.52 -0.04
CA SER A 15 -25.60 11.55 0.39
C SER A 15 -26.79 11.70 -0.54
N VAL A 16 -26.56 11.57 -1.85
CA VAL A 16 -27.62 11.64 -2.89
C VAL A 16 -28.14 10.24 -3.26
N GLN A 17 -27.42 9.18 -2.87
CA GLN A 17 -27.73 7.78 -3.19
C GLN A 17 -27.84 7.53 -4.70
N SER A 18 -26.97 8.17 -5.48
CA SER A 18 -26.93 8.06 -6.94
C SER A 18 -25.51 7.95 -7.46
N ALA A 19 -25.38 7.40 -8.66
CA ALA A 19 -24.16 7.51 -9.45
C ALA A 19 -23.97 8.97 -9.89
N LEU A 20 -22.74 9.46 -9.84
CA LEU A 20 -22.36 10.81 -10.24
C LEU A 20 -21.65 10.81 -11.58
N ALA A 21 -21.94 11.81 -12.41
CA ALA A 21 -21.14 12.11 -13.58
C ALA A 21 -19.88 12.90 -13.21
N GLU A 22 -18.85 12.90 -14.05
CA GLU A 22 -17.63 13.67 -13.81
C GLU A 22 -17.91 15.18 -13.70
N SER A 23 -18.90 15.69 -14.43
CA SER A 23 -19.35 17.08 -14.35
C SER A 23 -20.02 17.46 -13.03
N GLU A 24 -20.42 16.48 -12.23
CA GLU A 24 -21.05 16.69 -10.90
C GLU A 24 -20.03 16.64 -9.76
N LEU A 25 -18.76 16.34 -10.06
CA LEU A 25 -17.69 16.26 -9.07
C LEU A 25 -17.04 17.63 -8.83
N GLU A 26 -16.90 17.99 -7.55
CA GLU A 26 -16.14 19.15 -7.11
C GLU A 26 -14.99 18.70 -6.20
N TYR A 27 -13.76 19.11 -6.50
CA TYR A 27 -12.58 18.78 -5.70
C TYR A 27 -12.36 19.82 -4.61
N ASN A 28 -12.03 19.37 -3.40
CA ASN A 28 -11.68 20.25 -2.29
C ASN A 28 -10.16 20.25 -2.05
N ASP A 29 -9.49 21.31 -2.49
CA ASP A 29 -8.03 21.46 -2.37
C ASP A 29 -7.53 21.58 -0.92
N LYS A 30 -8.42 21.89 0.03
CA LYS A 30 -8.05 21.98 1.46
C LYS A 30 -7.96 20.61 2.13
N HIS A 31 -8.22 19.52 1.40
CA HIS A 31 -8.16 18.17 1.93
C HIS A 31 -6.74 17.79 2.37
N LYS A 32 -6.55 17.57 3.68
CA LYS A 32 -5.27 17.15 4.26
C LYS A 32 -5.29 15.66 4.59
N ARG A 33 -4.25 14.95 4.14
CA ARG A 33 -3.97 13.56 4.54
C ARG A 33 -3.27 13.54 5.88
N PHE A 34 -3.78 12.75 6.81
CA PHE A 34 -3.11 12.50 8.09
C PHE A 34 -2.60 11.06 8.10
N VAL A 35 -1.31 10.89 8.36
CA VAL A 35 -0.71 9.57 8.62
C VAL A 35 -0.90 9.29 10.10
N THR A 36 -1.71 8.29 10.44
CA THR A 36 -2.08 8.00 11.83
C THR A 36 -0.90 7.36 12.57
N LYS A 37 -0.22 8.12 13.45
CA LYS A 37 0.46 7.52 14.60
C LYS A 37 -0.64 7.09 15.58
N HIS A 38 -0.63 5.84 16.03
CA HIS A 38 -1.62 5.27 16.95
C HIS A 38 -1.89 6.22 18.13
N ASN A 39 -3.01 6.96 18.09
CA ASN A 39 -3.44 7.79 19.20
C ASN A 39 -4.96 7.66 19.39
N LYS A 40 -5.36 7.34 20.63
CA LYS A 40 -6.73 7.02 21.06
C LYS A 40 -7.74 8.15 20.80
N TYR A 41 -7.26 9.39 20.64
CA TYR A 41 -8.05 10.58 20.35
C TYR A 41 -8.44 10.77 18.87
N PHE A 42 -7.91 9.95 17.96
CA PHE A 42 -8.12 10.12 16.52
C PHE A 42 -9.57 9.88 16.06
N LYS A 43 -10.35 9.09 16.83
CA LYS A 43 -11.73 8.73 16.47
C LYS A 43 -12.69 9.91 16.43
N LEU A 44 -12.44 10.97 17.23
CA LEU A 44 -13.31 12.15 17.27
C LEU A 44 -13.00 13.15 16.14
N LEU A 45 -11.74 13.22 15.70
CA LEU A 45 -11.29 14.15 14.66
C LEU A 45 -11.77 13.73 13.25
N LEU A 46 -11.90 12.42 13.02
CA LEU A 46 -12.38 11.84 11.75
C LEU A 46 -13.84 12.21 11.42
N TYR A 47 -14.66 12.50 12.43
CA TYR A 47 -16.08 12.84 12.22
C TYR A 47 -16.28 14.28 11.70
N TYR A 48 -15.36 15.19 12.02
CA TYR A 48 -15.49 16.62 11.70
C TYR A 48 -14.62 17.12 10.55
N PHE A 49 -13.53 16.42 10.21
CA PHE A 49 -12.65 16.76 9.10
C PHE A 49 -12.66 15.61 8.09
N SER A 50 -12.83 15.91 6.81
CA SER A 50 -12.51 14.95 5.73
C SER A 50 -11.01 14.63 5.78
N VAL A 51 -10.63 13.65 6.60
CA VAL A 51 -9.26 13.17 6.77
C VAL A 51 -9.11 11.87 5.98
N SER A 52 -8.27 11.88 4.95
CA SER A 52 -7.83 10.64 4.32
C SER A 52 -6.77 9.98 5.20
N MET A 53 -7.03 8.73 5.58
CA MET A 53 -6.15 7.89 6.39
C MET A 53 -5.17 7.16 5.47
N ALA A 54 -3.87 7.36 5.69
CA ALA A 54 -2.82 6.67 4.96
C ALA A 54 -2.15 5.62 5.85
N ILE A 55 -2.04 4.38 5.36
CA ILE A 55 -1.47 3.26 6.10
C ILE A 55 -0.46 2.49 5.25
N TYR A 56 0.47 1.82 5.94
CA TYR A 56 1.34 0.82 5.36
C TYR A 56 0.83 -0.57 5.74
N VAL A 57 0.80 -1.47 4.78
CA VAL A 57 0.38 -2.87 4.94
C VAL A 57 1.48 -3.74 4.39
N ARG A 58 1.76 -4.84 5.10
CA ARG A 58 2.71 -5.85 4.66
C ARG A 58 1.96 -7.12 4.25
N PHE A 59 2.25 -7.62 3.06
CA PHE A 59 1.73 -8.90 2.57
C PHE A 59 2.84 -9.93 2.58
N ARG A 60 2.62 -11.08 3.25
CA ARG A 60 3.61 -12.16 3.28
C ARG A 60 3.70 -12.81 1.90
N VAL A 61 4.92 -12.97 1.40
CA VAL A 61 5.22 -13.71 0.18
C VAL A 61 5.24 -15.20 0.49
N GLN A 62 4.65 -16.00 -0.39
CA GLN A 62 4.67 -17.47 -0.27
C GLN A 62 6.06 -18.02 -0.56
N ASP A 63 6.48 -19.06 0.16
CA ASP A 63 7.83 -19.63 0.10
C ASP A 63 8.21 -20.10 -1.33
N SER A 64 7.23 -20.52 -2.14
CA SER A 64 7.41 -20.88 -3.55
C SER A 64 7.89 -19.73 -4.43
N ILE A 65 7.53 -18.50 -4.08
CA ILE A 65 7.92 -17.27 -4.79
C ILE A 65 9.24 -16.75 -4.22
N VAL A 66 9.48 -16.94 -2.92
CA VAL A 66 10.74 -16.54 -2.26
C VAL A 66 11.93 -17.15 -2.99
N SER A 67 11.90 -18.45 -3.29
CA SER A 67 13.01 -19.12 -3.99
C SER A 67 13.30 -18.54 -5.38
N LEU A 68 12.29 -18.06 -6.10
CA LEU A 68 12.44 -17.43 -7.41
C LEU A 68 13.05 -16.02 -7.31
N VAL A 69 12.66 -15.28 -6.27
CA VAL A 69 13.08 -13.90 -6.04
C VAL A 69 14.47 -13.82 -5.40
N SER A 70 14.87 -14.85 -4.64
CA SER A 70 16.08 -14.83 -3.80
C SER A 70 17.38 -14.97 -4.60
N GLY A 71 17.35 -15.51 -5.82
CA GLY A 71 18.54 -15.64 -6.68
C GLY A 71 19.79 -16.13 -5.93
N SER A 72 20.81 -15.26 -5.85
CA SER A 72 22.12 -15.50 -5.19
C SER A 72 22.21 -15.06 -3.72
N THR A 73 21.13 -14.53 -3.16
CA THR A 73 21.06 -14.05 -1.77
C THR A 73 20.34 -15.07 -0.90
N ASP A 74 20.94 -15.44 0.23
CA ASP A 74 20.36 -16.40 1.17
C ASP A 74 19.22 -15.76 1.97
N LEU A 75 18.05 -15.61 1.32
CA LEU A 75 16.79 -15.20 1.96
C LEU A 75 15.95 -16.42 2.39
N SER A 76 16.44 -17.64 2.10
CA SER A 76 15.70 -18.91 2.12
C SER A 76 14.95 -19.24 3.43
N ASN A 77 15.33 -18.61 4.53
CA ASN A 77 14.86 -18.96 5.88
C ASN A 77 14.18 -17.81 6.62
N LEU A 78 14.04 -16.63 6.00
CA LEU A 78 13.46 -15.45 6.65
C LEU A 78 12.13 -15.05 5.99
N PRO A 79 11.14 -14.59 6.77
CA PRO A 79 9.86 -14.22 6.23
C PRO A 79 9.97 -12.96 5.35
N LEU A 80 9.59 -13.12 4.08
CA LEU A 80 9.59 -12.05 3.08
C LEU A 80 8.20 -11.41 2.97
N TYR A 81 8.16 -10.09 2.93
CA TYR A 81 6.93 -9.31 2.83
C TYR A 81 7.02 -8.27 1.71
N VAL A 82 5.92 -8.03 1.01
CA VAL A 82 5.77 -6.86 0.13
C VAL A 82 5.14 -5.73 0.94
N LEU A 83 5.80 -4.56 0.96
CA LEU A 83 5.29 -3.38 1.65
C LEU A 83 4.44 -2.54 0.68
N ILE A 84 3.19 -2.28 1.06
CA ILE A 84 2.23 -1.51 0.27
C ILE A 84 1.77 -0.31 1.09
N TRP A 85 1.70 0.84 0.44
CA TRP A 85 1.10 2.05 0.99
C TRP A 85 -0.26 2.31 0.33
N THR A 86 -1.28 2.60 1.13
CA THR A 86 -2.61 2.97 0.62
C THR A 86 -3.26 4.07 1.44
N THR A 87 -3.99 4.96 0.75
CA THR A 87 -4.81 6.02 1.35
C THR A 87 -6.29 5.64 1.50
N THR A 88 -6.64 4.42 1.10
CA THR A 88 -8.00 3.87 1.17
C THR A 88 -7.99 2.50 1.87
N PRO A 89 -7.79 2.47 3.20
CA PRO A 89 -7.72 1.21 3.96
C PRO A 89 -8.91 0.27 3.74
N TRP A 90 -10.11 0.83 3.52
CA TRP A 90 -11.33 0.06 3.28
C TRP A 90 -11.29 -0.76 1.99
N SER A 91 -10.42 -0.44 1.01
CA SER A 91 -10.27 -1.26 -0.20
C SER A 91 -9.46 -2.53 0.05
N LEU A 92 -8.74 -2.65 1.17
CA LEU A 92 -7.93 -3.84 1.46
C LEU A 92 -8.77 -5.11 1.66
N ILE A 93 -10.03 -4.96 2.07
CA ILE A 93 -10.96 -6.09 2.28
C ILE A 93 -11.25 -6.81 0.95
N ALA A 94 -11.21 -6.08 -0.16
CA ALA A 94 -11.44 -6.60 -1.52
C ALA A 94 -10.14 -6.62 -2.35
N ASN A 95 -8.97 -6.69 -1.70
CA ASN A 95 -7.69 -6.77 -2.42
C ASN A 95 -7.51 -8.17 -3.03
N GLU A 96 -7.40 -8.25 -4.36
CA GLU A 96 -7.16 -9.50 -5.08
C GLU A 96 -5.70 -9.73 -5.45
N ALA A 97 -4.92 -8.66 -5.64
CA ALA A 97 -3.56 -8.77 -6.16
C ALA A 97 -2.68 -7.58 -5.78
N VAL A 98 -1.38 -7.84 -5.70
CA VAL A 98 -0.37 -6.80 -5.56
C VAL A 98 0.21 -6.50 -6.94
N ALA A 99 0.09 -5.25 -7.38
CA ALA A 99 0.69 -4.82 -8.63
C ALA A 99 2.18 -4.50 -8.43
N VAL A 100 3.02 -5.08 -9.28
CA VAL A 100 4.45 -4.78 -9.38
C VAL A 100 4.76 -4.23 -10.77
N ASN A 101 5.84 -3.49 -10.92
CA ASN A 101 6.23 -2.85 -12.17
C ASN A 101 7.64 -3.31 -12.55
N GLU A 102 7.73 -4.08 -13.63
CA GLU A 102 8.98 -4.67 -14.17
C GLU A 102 10.06 -3.63 -14.54
N LYS A 103 9.69 -2.35 -14.69
CA LYS A 103 10.63 -1.27 -15.00
C LYS A 103 11.26 -0.64 -13.75
N LEU A 104 10.77 -0.96 -12.57
CA LEU A 104 11.27 -0.42 -11.31
C LEU A 104 12.25 -1.38 -10.66
N GLN A 105 13.30 -0.82 -10.05
CA GLN A 105 14.19 -1.57 -9.17
C GLN A 105 13.58 -1.64 -7.78
N TYR A 106 13.62 -2.82 -7.19
CA TYR A 106 13.16 -3.09 -5.84
C TYR A 106 14.35 -3.48 -4.96
N ALA A 107 14.32 -3.04 -3.70
CA ALA A 107 15.32 -3.32 -2.69
C ALA A 107 14.73 -4.23 -1.62
N PHE A 108 15.56 -5.15 -1.11
CA PHE A 108 15.25 -5.95 0.07
C PHE A 108 15.76 -5.23 1.33
N LEU A 109 14.84 -4.86 2.21
CA LEU A 109 15.12 -4.28 3.52
C LEU A 109 14.99 -5.35 4.59
N LYS A 110 16.09 -5.67 5.27
CA LYS A 110 16.09 -6.52 6.45
C LYS A 110 15.95 -5.66 7.70
N THR A 111 14.90 -5.90 8.50
CA THR A 111 14.71 -5.25 9.80
C THR A 111 15.49 -5.96 10.90
N VAL A 112 15.59 -5.32 12.07
CA VAL A 112 16.22 -5.88 13.27
C VAL A 112 15.55 -7.19 13.71
N ASP A 113 14.23 -7.30 13.48
CA ASP A 113 13.42 -8.48 13.78
C ASP A 113 13.64 -9.66 12.80
N ASN A 114 14.60 -9.52 11.87
CA ASN A 114 14.87 -10.48 10.78
C ASN A 114 13.74 -10.65 9.75
N ASP A 115 12.72 -9.79 9.75
CA ASP A 115 11.76 -9.71 8.64
C ASP A 115 12.42 -9.04 7.43
N ILE A 116 12.10 -9.52 6.23
CA ILE A 116 12.58 -8.92 4.97
C ILE A 116 11.41 -8.28 4.24
N TYR A 117 11.61 -7.05 3.75
CA TYR A 117 10.60 -6.27 3.06
C TYR A 117 11.06 -5.91 1.65
N ILE A 118 10.20 -6.09 0.66
CA ILE A 118 10.37 -5.62 -0.71
C ILE A 118 9.80 -4.21 -0.80
N VAL A 119 10.65 -3.26 -1.20
CA VAL A 119 10.31 -1.84 -1.33
C VAL A 119 10.95 -1.29 -2.61
N SER A 120 10.26 -0.42 -3.35
CA SER A 120 10.86 0.31 -4.47
C SER A 120 12.11 1.08 -4.01
N GLU A 121 13.21 0.98 -4.76
CA GLU A 121 14.49 1.62 -4.41
C GLU A 121 14.31 3.12 -4.12
N SER A 122 13.55 3.81 -4.98
CA SER A 122 13.22 5.23 -4.86
C SER A 122 12.48 5.62 -3.57
N LEU A 123 11.90 4.67 -2.85
CA LEU A 123 11.15 4.90 -1.62
C LEU A 123 11.89 4.46 -0.36
N VAL A 124 13.05 3.79 -0.50
CA VAL A 124 13.81 3.26 0.64
C VAL A 124 14.13 4.35 1.66
N GLU A 125 14.60 5.52 1.22
CA GLU A 125 14.93 6.63 2.12
C GLU A 125 13.72 7.15 2.91
N ASN A 126 12.53 7.15 2.30
CA ASN A 126 11.32 7.58 2.97
C ASN A 126 10.81 6.53 3.93
N VAL A 127 10.91 5.25 3.57
CA VAL A 127 10.52 4.12 4.40
C VAL A 127 11.42 4.01 5.63
N LYS A 128 12.73 4.24 5.50
CA LYS A 128 13.69 4.26 6.61
C LYS A 128 13.43 5.36 7.65
N LYS A 129 12.60 6.36 7.36
CA LYS A 129 12.19 7.37 8.36
C LYS A 129 11.09 6.86 9.29
N LEU A 130 10.53 5.68 9.00
CA LEU A 130 9.39 5.10 9.70
C LEU A 130 9.84 3.90 10.53
N GLU A 131 9.28 3.74 11.72
CA GLU A 131 9.38 2.50 12.48
C GLU A 131 8.62 1.37 11.77
N PRO A 132 9.12 0.11 11.74
CA PRO A 132 10.36 -0.39 12.36
C PRO A 132 11.59 -0.38 11.41
N PHE A 133 11.60 0.48 10.39
CA PHE A 133 12.59 0.45 9.31
C PHE A 133 13.80 1.36 9.54
N ILE A 134 13.87 2.08 10.67
CA ILE A 134 14.95 3.05 10.96
C ILE A 134 16.32 2.38 10.91
N ASP A 135 16.46 1.23 11.57
CA ASP A 135 17.72 0.46 11.62
C ASP A 135 17.78 -0.64 10.55
N SER A 136 16.91 -0.57 9.53
CA SER A 136 16.88 -1.59 8.48
C SER A 136 18.07 -1.50 7.51
N LYS A 137 18.61 -2.67 7.16
CA LYS A 137 19.73 -2.81 6.23
C LYS A 137 19.23 -3.26 4.86
N VAL A 138 19.74 -2.63 3.80
CA VAL A 138 19.52 -3.13 2.42
C VAL A 138 20.43 -4.33 2.21
N ILE A 139 19.85 -5.48 1.84
CA ILE A 139 20.59 -6.74 1.65
C ILE A 139 20.77 -7.13 0.18
N GLY A 140 20.01 -6.51 -0.73
CA GLY A 140 20.08 -6.78 -2.17
C GLY A 140 19.01 -6.02 -2.95
N TYR A 141 19.02 -6.21 -4.27
CA TYR A 141 18.09 -5.60 -5.21
C TYR A 141 17.54 -6.64 -6.17
N CYS A 142 16.33 -6.41 -6.69
CA CYS A 142 15.71 -7.20 -7.75
C CYS A 142 14.93 -6.30 -8.72
N THR A 143 14.80 -6.77 -9.96
CA THR A 143 13.96 -6.20 -11.03
C THR A 143 12.69 -6.99 -11.21
#